data_AF-A0A1L9VQP7-F1
#
_entry.id   AF-A0A1L9VQP7-F1
#
_cell.length_a   1.000
_cell.length_b   1.000
_cell.length_c   1.000
_cell.angle_alpha   90.00
_cell.angle_beta   90.00
_cell.angle_gamma   90.00
#
_symmetry.space_group_name_H-M   'P 1'
#
loop_
_entity.id
_entity.type
_entity.pdbx_description
1 polymer ?
#
loop_
_entity_poly.entity_id
_entity_poly.type
_entity_poly.pdbx_seq_one_letter_code
_entity_poly.pdbx_strand_id
1 'polypeptide(L)'
;NSVYSSKFGIYSPGCGLENVMLCWGHDEYLYHIVKDQSTIPAEGLAMIRYHSFYPWHREGAYHELMNEHDEKMLEAVRAFNPYDLYSKSDEVPDPEKLKPYYKELIDEYFPKKVLRW
;
A
#
# COMPACT_ATOMS: atom_id res chain seq x y z
N ASN A 1 8.85 -20.04 -18.68
CA ASN A 1 8.24 -19.27 -19.79
C ASN A 1 9.20 -18.13 -20.12
N SER A 2 9.72 -18.07 -21.35
CA SER A 2 10.78 -17.14 -21.76
C SER A 2 10.38 -15.66 -21.75
N VAL A 3 9.07 -15.38 -21.78
CA VAL A 3 8.56 -14.00 -21.77
C VAL A 3 8.88 -13.28 -20.45
N TYR A 4 9.01 -14.01 -19.33
CA TYR A 4 9.25 -13.42 -18.00
C TYR A 4 10.72 -13.45 -17.56
N SER A 5 11.62 -14.09 -18.32
CA SER A 5 13.00 -14.32 -17.89
C SER A 5 13.97 -13.18 -18.25
N SER A 6 13.51 -12.16 -18.97
CA SER A 6 14.30 -10.95 -19.22
C SER A 6 14.20 -9.99 -18.03
N LYS A 7 15.08 -8.98 -17.98
CA LYS A 7 15.07 -7.95 -16.93
C LYS A 7 13.69 -7.31 -16.73
N PHE A 8 12.99 -7.02 -17.83
CA PHE A 8 11.69 -6.34 -17.78
C PHE A 8 10.50 -7.29 -17.94
N GLY A 9 10.73 -8.53 -18.36
CA GLY A 9 9.66 -9.50 -18.62
C GLY A 9 8.61 -8.95 -19.58
N ILE A 10 7.38 -8.78 -19.06
CA ILE A 10 6.23 -8.21 -19.78
C ILE A 10 6.06 -6.69 -19.62
N TYR A 11 6.94 -6.04 -18.87
CA TYR A 11 6.83 -4.62 -18.54
C TYR A 11 7.70 -3.74 -19.45
N SER A 12 7.39 -2.45 -19.48
CA SER A 12 8.24 -1.43 -20.08
C SER A 12 8.97 -0.63 -19.01
N PRO A 13 10.19 -0.12 -19.25
CA PRO A 13 10.88 0.76 -18.32
C PRO A 13 10.02 1.99 -17.98
N GLY A 14 9.96 2.37 -16.71
CA GLY A 14 9.19 3.52 -16.24
C GLY A 14 7.67 3.43 -16.46
N CYS A 15 7.11 2.22 -16.59
CA CYS A 15 5.68 2.04 -16.80
C CYS A 15 4.81 2.50 -15.62
N GLY A 16 5.41 2.76 -14.46
CA GLY A 16 4.71 3.04 -13.22
C GLY A 16 4.34 1.74 -12.50
N LEU A 17 4.49 1.71 -11.18
CA LEU A 17 4.18 0.52 -10.37
C LEU A 17 2.69 0.18 -10.39
N GLU A 18 1.83 1.15 -10.70
CA GLU A 18 0.40 0.90 -10.89
C GLU A 18 0.10 -0.09 -12.03
N ASN A 19 0.99 -0.18 -13.02
CA ASN A 19 0.91 -1.05 -14.19
C ASN A 19 1.72 -2.35 -14.02
N VAL A 20 2.35 -2.54 -12.85
CA VAL A 20 3.08 -3.77 -12.53
C VAL A 20 2.15 -4.74 -11.84
N MET A 21 2.08 -5.96 -12.34
CA MET A 21 1.35 -7.03 -11.68
C MET A 21 2.20 -7.57 -10.53
N LEU A 22 1.86 -7.15 -9.31
CA LEU A 22 2.48 -7.66 -8.09
C LEU A 22 1.89 -9.02 -7.70
N CYS A 23 2.62 -9.75 -6.85
CA CYS A 23 2.10 -10.98 -6.27
C CYS A 23 0.79 -10.71 -5.53
N TRP A 24 -0.26 -11.44 -5.87
CA TRP A 24 -1.57 -11.29 -5.23
C TRP A 24 -1.49 -11.55 -3.72
N GLY A 25 -2.06 -10.66 -2.93
CA GLY A 25 -2.00 -10.71 -1.47
C GLY A 25 -2.91 -9.65 -0.84
N HIS A 26 -2.76 -9.44 0.47
CA HIS A 26 -3.63 -8.50 1.19
C HIS A 26 -3.45 -7.04 0.74
N ASP A 27 -2.28 -6.67 0.22
CA ASP A 27 -2.00 -5.30 -0.24
C ASP A 27 -2.93 -4.96 -1.43
N GLU A 28 -2.86 -5.76 -2.49
CA GLU A 28 -3.60 -5.55 -3.73
C GLU A 28 -5.11 -5.70 -3.48
N TYR A 29 -5.50 -6.71 -2.68
CA TYR A 29 -6.90 -6.94 -2.32
C TYR A 29 -7.51 -5.74 -1.58
N LEU A 30 -6.87 -5.29 -0.49
CA LEU A 30 -7.41 -4.17 0.29
C LEU A 30 -7.38 -2.87 -0.51
N TYR A 31 -6.31 -2.60 -1.27
CA TYR A 31 -6.22 -1.45 -2.16
C TYR A 31 -7.42 -1.40 -3.13
N HIS A 32 -7.76 -2.52 -3.78
CA HIS A 32 -8.91 -2.56 -4.69
C HIS A 32 -10.26 -2.30 -4.01
N ILE A 33 -10.42 -2.69 -2.75
CA ILE A 33 -11.64 -2.41 -1.99
C ILE A 33 -11.73 -0.94 -1.65
N VAL A 34 -10.66 -0.35 -1.12
CA VAL A 34 -10.72 0.98 -0.50
C VAL A 34 -10.52 2.12 -1.49
N LYS A 35 -9.80 1.92 -2.61
CA LYS A 35 -9.52 2.99 -3.58
C LYS A 35 -10.79 3.63 -4.18
N ASP A 36 -11.86 2.84 -4.34
CA ASP A 36 -13.12 3.28 -4.95
C ASP A 36 -14.24 3.52 -3.93
N GLN A 37 -13.99 3.21 -2.64
CA GLN A 37 -14.99 3.25 -1.57
C GLN A 37 -14.55 4.10 -0.36
N SER A 38 -13.43 4.81 -0.45
CA SER A 38 -12.90 5.71 0.58
C SER A 38 -12.49 7.06 -0.01
N THR A 39 -12.22 8.03 0.86
CA THR A 39 -11.60 9.32 0.53
C THR A 39 -10.15 9.40 1.00
N ILE A 40 -9.50 8.25 1.22
CA ILE A 40 -8.10 8.17 1.62
C ILE A 40 -7.22 8.79 0.51
N PRO A 41 -6.26 9.67 0.85
CA PRO A 41 -5.38 10.28 -0.14
C PRO A 41 -4.46 9.26 -0.81
N ALA A 42 -3.88 9.63 -1.96
CA ALA A 42 -3.03 8.74 -2.76
C ALA A 42 -1.88 8.12 -1.95
N GLU A 43 -1.27 8.88 -1.06
CA GLU A 43 -0.20 8.44 -0.17
C GLU A 43 -0.67 7.31 0.76
N GLY A 44 -1.86 7.44 1.36
CA GLY A 44 -2.44 6.40 2.21
C GLY A 44 -2.82 5.15 1.43
N LEU A 45 -3.32 5.31 0.20
CA LEU A 45 -3.59 4.18 -0.70
C LEU A 45 -2.30 3.46 -1.13
N ALA A 46 -1.21 4.20 -1.36
CA ALA A 46 0.09 3.63 -1.68
C ALA A 46 0.70 2.87 -0.49
N MET A 47 0.56 3.39 0.74
CA MET A 47 0.94 2.65 1.95
C MET A 47 0.20 1.29 1.99
N ILE A 48 -1.12 1.28 1.76
CA ILE A 48 -1.90 0.03 1.73
C ILE A 48 -1.41 -0.92 0.64
N ARG A 49 -1.21 -0.43 -0.59
CA ARG A 49 -0.89 -1.27 -1.75
C ARG A 49 0.55 -1.80 -1.77
N TYR A 50 1.48 -1.11 -1.12
CA TYR A 50 2.90 -1.41 -1.30
C TYR A 50 3.66 -1.66 0.01
N HIS A 51 3.01 -1.69 1.17
CA HIS A 51 3.69 -1.92 2.46
C HIS A 51 4.39 -3.29 2.58
N SER A 52 3.99 -4.29 1.78
CA SER A 52 4.70 -5.57 1.70
C SER A 52 5.78 -5.61 0.63
N PHE A 53 5.92 -4.57 -0.19
CA PHE A 53 6.86 -4.57 -1.33
C PHE A 53 8.29 -4.22 -0.90
N TYR A 54 8.85 -4.96 0.06
CA TYR A 54 10.17 -4.72 0.66
C TYR A 54 11.31 -4.57 -0.35
N PRO A 55 11.41 -5.41 -1.41
CA PRO A 55 12.42 -5.21 -2.44
C PRO A 55 12.44 -3.78 -2.99
N TRP A 56 11.27 -3.16 -3.15
CA TRP A 56 11.15 -1.79 -3.62
C TRP A 56 11.40 -0.77 -2.50
N HIS A 57 10.54 -0.73 -1.48
CA HIS A 57 10.57 0.40 -0.54
C HIS A 57 11.76 0.38 0.42
N ARG A 58 12.37 -0.79 0.67
CA ARG A 58 13.53 -0.94 1.57
C ARG A 58 14.83 -1.21 0.83
N GLU A 59 14.83 -2.14 -0.13
CA GLU A 59 16.07 -2.62 -0.77
C GLU A 59 16.43 -1.86 -2.07
N GLY A 60 15.56 -0.99 -2.57
CA GLY A 60 15.83 -0.16 -3.76
C GLY A 60 15.78 -0.89 -5.10
N ALA A 61 15.21 -2.09 -5.14
CA ALA A 61 14.96 -2.84 -6.37
C ALA A 61 13.74 -2.32 -7.12
N TYR A 62 13.64 -2.64 -8.42
CA TYR A 62 12.50 -2.29 -9.29
C TYR A 62 12.32 -0.80 -9.57
N HIS A 63 13.29 0.05 -9.21
CA HIS A 63 13.26 1.48 -9.53
C HIS A 63 13.23 1.75 -11.04
N GLU A 64 13.72 0.83 -11.88
CA GLU A 64 13.62 0.94 -13.34
C GLU A 64 12.19 0.86 -13.90
N LEU A 65 11.21 0.47 -13.07
CA LEU A 65 9.79 0.45 -13.43
C LEU A 65 9.03 1.68 -12.92
N MET A 66 9.63 2.47 -12.02
CA MET A 66 9.00 3.63 -11.39
C MET A 66 8.80 4.80 -12.35
N ASN A 67 7.75 5.58 -12.11
CA ASN A 67 7.54 6.91 -12.68
C ASN A 67 7.62 8.00 -11.58
N GLU A 68 7.40 9.27 -11.95
CA GLU A 68 7.44 10.40 -11.00
C GLU A 68 6.41 10.31 -9.87
N HIS A 69 5.29 9.61 -10.09
CA HIS A 69 4.29 9.37 -9.06
C HIS A 69 4.82 8.38 -8.02
N ASP A 70 5.46 7.30 -8.45
CA ASP A 70 6.01 6.28 -7.56
C ASP A 70 7.13 6.82 -6.67
N GLU A 71 7.93 7.77 -7.14
CA GLU A 71 8.95 8.45 -6.32
C GLU A 71 8.33 9.17 -5.12
N LYS A 72 7.18 9.82 -5.31
CA LYS A 72 6.44 10.48 -4.21
C LYS A 72 5.80 9.44 -3.28
N MET A 73 5.24 8.38 -3.84
CA MET A 73 4.62 7.31 -3.05
C MET A 73 5.64 6.53 -2.23
N LEU A 74 6.88 6.40 -2.72
CA LEU A 74 7.98 5.77 -2.00
C LEU A 74 8.28 6.48 -0.67
N GLU A 75 8.21 7.82 -0.64
CA GLU A 75 8.38 8.59 0.60
C GLU A 75 7.31 8.24 1.63
N ALA A 76 6.04 8.18 1.20
CA ALA A 76 4.91 7.82 2.04
C ALA A 76 5.02 6.38 2.60
N VAL A 77 5.35 5.42 1.75
CA VAL A 77 5.49 4.00 2.13
C VAL A 77 6.66 3.82 3.10
N ARG A 78 7.79 4.50 2.88
CA ARG A 78 8.93 4.50 3.81
C ARG A 78 8.59 5.15 5.14
N ALA A 79 7.80 6.22 5.16
CA ALA A 79 7.35 6.85 6.38
C ALA A 79 6.44 5.92 7.21
N PHE A 80 5.61 5.12 6.56
CA PHE A 80 4.72 4.15 7.21
C PHE A 80 5.45 2.92 7.76
N ASN A 81 6.43 2.38 7.03
CA ASN A 81 7.03 1.07 7.33
C ASN A 81 7.57 0.88 8.77
N PRO A 82 8.20 1.88 9.43
CA PRO A 82 8.61 1.74 10.83
C PRO A 82 7.44 1.49 11.79
N TYR A 83 6.28 2.11 11.54
CA TYR A 83 5.10 1.90 12.37
C TYR A 83 4.50 0.52 12.18
N ASP A 84 4.46 -0.01 10.96
CA ASP A 84 4.05 -1.40 10.70
C ASP A 84 4.99 -2.40 11.39
N LEU A 85 6.30 -2.23 11.21
CA LEU A 85 7.27 -3.22 11.66
C LEU A 85 7.51 -3.20 13.18
N TYR A 86 7.65 -2.01 13.76
CA TYR A 86 8.18 -1.84 15.12
C TYR A 86 7.12 -1.53 16.18
N SER A 87 5.84 -1.37 15.81
CA SER A 87 4.75 -1.27 16.78
C SER A 87 4.28 -2.63 17.32
N LYS A 88 4.86 -3.74 16.83
CA LYS A 88 4.55 -5.10 17.28
C LYS A 88 5.15 -5.33 18.66
N SER A 89 4.32 -5.16 19.69
CA SER A 89 4.66 -5.37 21.10
C SER A 89 3.82 -6.48 21.74
N ASP A 90 4.35 -7.07 22.83
CA ASP A 90 3.58 -8.01 23.66
C ASP A 90 2.44 -7.32 24.42
N GLU A 91 2.59 -6.02 24.73
CA GLU A 91 1.53 -5.21 25.29
C GLU A 91 0.47 -4.91 24.23
N VAL A 92 -0.76 -5.38 24.48
CA VAL A 92 -1.91 -5.19 23.59
C VAL A 92 -2.62 -3.88 23.96
N PRO A 93 -2.86 -2.98 22.99
CA PRO A 93 -3.59 -1.74 23.25
C PRO A 93 -5.06 -2.01 23.63
N ASP A 94 -5.61 -1.18 24.51
CA ASP A 94 -7.03 -1.26 24.91
C ASP A 94 -7.97 -0.85 23.75
N PRO A 95 -8.70 -1.81 23.14
CA PRO A 95 -9.54 -1.51 21.98
C PRO A 95 -10.73 -0.62 22.33
N GLU A 96 -11.32 -0.76 23.53
CA GLU A 96 -12.53 0.01 23.89
C GLU A 96 -12.19 1.48 24.14
N LYS A 97 -10.99 1.76 24.66
CA LYS A 97 -10.49 3.13 24.80
C LYS A 97 -10.19 3.79 23.44
N LEU A 98 -9.67 3.03 22.47
CA LEU A 98 -9.25 3.56 21.16
C LEU A 98 -10.38 3.64 20.13
N LYS A 99 -11.41 2.81 20.28
CA LYS A 99 -12.53 2.69 19.35
C LYS A 99 -13.23 4.01 19.01
N PRO A 100 -13.51 4.94 19.93
CA PRO A 100 -14.14 6.22 19.59
C PRO A 100 -13.32 7.00 18.56
N TYR A 101 -12.01 7.10 18.77
CA TYR A 101 -11.09 7.80 17.87
C TYR A 101 -11.05 7.17 16.47
N TYR A 102 -10.85 5.85 16.38
CA TYR A 102 -10.81 5.19 15.07
C TYR A 102 -12.17 5.19 14.37
N LYS A 103 -13.29 5.22 15.11
CA LYS A 103 -14.62 5.32 14.52
C LYS A 103 -14.83 6.69 13.86
N GLU A 104 -14.36 7.78 14.47
CA GLU A 104 -14.40 9.11 13.84
C GLU A 104 -13.62 9.13 12.53
N LEU A 105 -12.42 8.53 12.49
CA LEU A 105 -11.62 8.41 11.27
C LEU A 105 -12.30 7.53 10.21
N ILE A 106 -12.86 6.39 10.60
CA ILE A 106 -13.66 5.57 9.69
C ILE A 106 -14.82 6.39 9.14
N ASP A 107 -15.45 7.22 9.98
CA ASP A 107 -16.59 8.02 9.57
C ASP A 107 -16.22 9.13 8.57
N GLU A 108 -15.04 9.71 8.71
CA GLU A 108 -14.46 10.71 7.81
C GLU A 108 -14.03 10.11 6.47
N TYR A 109 -13.28 9.00 6.49
CA TYR A 109 -12.66 8.43 5.29
C TYR A 109 -13.52 7.41 4.54
N PHE A 110 -14.56 6.85 5.19
CA PHE A 110 -15.48 5.89 4.59
C PHE A 110 -16.93 6.39 4.70
N PRO A 111 -17.36 7.27 3.77
CA PRO A 111 -18.70 7.86 3.81
C PRO A 111 -19.80 6.81 3.65
N LYS A 112 -19.52 5.73 2.89
CA LYS A 112 -20.39 4.55 2.80
C LYS A 112 -20.03 3.59 3.94
N LYS A 113 -20.88 3.52 4.97
CA LYS A 113 -20.67 2.66 6.16
C LYS A 113 -20.66 1.17 5.87
N VAL A 114 -21.13 0.77 4.69
CA VAL A 114 -21.12 -0.60 4.20
C VAL A 114 -20.24 -0.66 2.97
N LEU A 115 -19.13 -1.39 3.08
CA LEU A 115 -18.20 -1.64 1.98
C LEU A 115 -18.48 -3.00 1.35
N ARG A 116 -18.17 -3.13 0.06
CA ARG A 116 -18.15 -4.41 -0.64
C ARG A 116 -16.73 -4.96 -0.56
N TRP A 117 -16.59 -6.12 0.05
CA TRP A 117 -15.35 -6.86 0.26
C TRP A 117 -15.37 -8.12 -0.60
#